data_AF-A0A9X2TKF0-F1
#
_entry.id   AF-A0A9X2TKF0-F1
#
_cell.length_a   1.000
_cell.length_b   1.000
_cell.length_c   1.000
_cell.angle_alpha   90.00
_cell.angle_beta   90.00
_cell.angle_gamma   90.00
#
_symmetry.space_group_name_H-M   'P 1'
#
loop_
_entity.id
_entity.type
_entity.pdbx_description
1 polymer ?
#
loop_
_entity_poly.entity_id
_entity_poly.type
_entity_poly.pdbx_seq_one_letter_code
_entity_poly.pdbx_strand_id
1 'polypeptide(L)'
;MEFTSNRVRYSFSIGSSQDISAFVERACELISEVTGGLTVLGGTGIWREDGNGQPPYTAAMDSEQATVLTFVVSPQEDPGIEEFKDLIRLAQTETKADISWVNAEIEPVSCDHFRADMPAVGQRETASHSGDGHVSGDGELTIRE
;
A
#
# COMPACT_ATOMS: atom_id res chain seq x y z
N MET A 1 14.05 -14.24 -4.80
CA MET A 1 13.80 -12.93 -4.17
C MET A 1 12.95 -13.21 -2.96
N GLU A 2 13.46 -12.91 -1.77
CA GLU A 2 12.75 -13.17 -0.51
C GLU A 2 11.90 -11.94 -0.20
N PHE A 3 10.58 -12.13 -0.05
CA PHE A 3 9.67 -11.04 0.26
C PHE A 3 9.74 -10.76 1.76
N THR A 4 9.87 -9.48 2.12
CA THR A 4 10.08 -9.06 3.51
C THR A 4 8.81 -8.58 4.18
N SER A 5 7.72 -8.38 3.42
CA SER A 5 6.48 -7.80 3.93
C SER A 5 5.26 -8.25 3.12
N ASN A 6 4.09 -8.16 3.73
CA ASN A 6 2.80 -8.30 3.08
C ASN A 6 2.15 -6.91 2.99
N ARG A 7 1.62 -6.57 1.81
CA ARG A 7 0.69 -5.45 1.67
C ARG A 7 -0.72 -6.01 1.77
N VAL A 8 -1.50 -5.44 2.68
CA VAL A 8 -2.91 -5.79 2.87
C VAL A 8 -3.75 -4.63 2.36
N ARG A 9 -4.78 -4.95 1.58
CA ARG A 9 -5.73 -3.97 1.01
C ARG A 9 -7.16 -4.39 1.33
N TYR A 10 -7.87 -3.57 2.09
CA TYR A 10 -9.32 -3.69 2.30
C TYR A 10 -10.04 -2.70 1.41
N SER A 11 -10.96 -3.17 0.59
CA SER A 11 -11.86 -2.33 -0.22
C SER A 11 -13.29 -2.57 0.24
N PHE A 12 -14.10 -1.53 0.38
CA PHE A 12 -15.50 -1.67 0.78
C PHE A 12 -16.38 -0.59 0.16
N SER A 13 -17.65 -0.93 -0.06
CA SER A 13 -18.71 0.01 -0.43
C SER A 13 -19.57 0.32 0.78
N ILE A 14 -19.98 1.59 0.89
CA ILE A 14 -20.82 2.09 1.97
C ILE A 14 -22.02 2.77 1.34
N GLY A 15 -23.22 2.31 1.68
CA GLY A 15 -24.47 2.73 1.04
C GLY A 15 -24.87 4.18 1.32
N SER A 16 -24.27 4.81 2.33
CA SER A 16 -24.63 6.14 2.84
C SER A 16 -23.38 7.01 3.02
N SER A 17 -23.41 8.23 2.45
CA SER A 17 -22.29 9.17 2.54
C SER A 17 -22.11 9.80 3.92
N GLN A 18 -23.11 9.72 4.81
CA GLN A 18 -23.00 10.28 6.17
C GLN A 18 -22.25 9.33 7.13
N ASP A 19 -22.22 8.04 6.84
CA ASP A 19 -21.62 7.02 7.72
C ASP A 19 -20.19 6.65 7.31
N ILE A 20 -19.75 7.09 6.13
CA ILE A 20 -18.46 6.71 5.56
C ILE A 20 -17.27 7.27 6.35
N SER A 21 -17.32 8.54 6.76
CA SER A 21 -16.19 9.18 7.45
C SER A 21 -15.98 8.59 8.84
N ALA A 22 -17.05 8.43 9.63
CA ALA A 22 -16.96 7.88 10.98
C ALA A 22 -16.48 6.41 10.96
N PHE A 23 -17.00 5.62 10.01
CA PHE A 23 -16.54 4.24 9.83
C PHE A 23 -15.06 4.17 9.44
N VAL A 24 -14.66 4.94 8.43
CA VAL A 24 -13.28 4.95 7.94
C VAL A 24 -12.33 5.40 9.05
N GLU A 25 -12.63 6.50 9.74
CA GLU A 25 -11.84 6.98 10.87
C GLU A 25 -11.69 5.89 11.94
N ARG A 26 -12.79 5.24 12.33
CA ARG A 26 -12.74 4.21 13.37
C ARG A 26 -11.99 2.95 12.94
N ALA A 27 -12.19 2.49 11.70
CA ALA A 27 -11.43 1.39 11.13
C ALA A 27 -9.93 1.74 11.07
N CYS A 28 -9.60 3.01 10.78
CA CYS A 28 -8.22 3.44 10.72
C CYS A 28 -7.55 3.41 12.10
N GLU A 29 -8.23 3.86 13.13
CA GLU A 29 -7.74 3.79 14.52
C GLU A 29 -7.43 2.35 14.92
N LEU A 30 -8.43 1.46 14.80
CA LEU A 30 -8.32 0.06 15.19
C LEU A 30 -7.20 -0.67 14.46
N ILE A 31 -7.07 -0.47 13.14
CA ILE A 31 -6.02 -1.13 12.35
C ILE A 31 -4.65 -0.53 12.65
N SER A 32 -4.56 0.78 12.92
CA SER A 32 -3.28 1.42 13.23
C SER A 32 -2.72 0.98 14.58
N GLU A 33 -3.57 0.59 15.54
CA GLU A 33 -3.13 0.03 16.83
C GLU A 33 -2.33 -1.27 16.67
N VAL A 34 -2.59 -2.06 15.62
CA VAL A 34 -1.89 -3.32 15.33
C VAL A 34 -0.79 -3.19 14.28
N THR A 35 -0.92 -2.23 13.35
CA THR A 35 -0.03 -2.14 12.18
C THR A 35 0.97 -0.98 12.23
N GLY A 36 0.79 -0.03 13.16
CA GLY A 36 1.61 1.18 13.24
C GLY A 36 1.24 2.27 12.24
N GLY A 37 0.25 2.03 11.37
CA GLY A 37 -0.32 3.03 10.47
C GLY A 37 -0.78 2.45 9.14
N LEU A 38 -1.55 3.25 8.40
CA LEU A 38 -2.11 2.87 7.10
C LEU A 38 -2.34 4.09 6.20
N THR A 39 -2.63 3.83 4.93
CA THR A 39 -3.04 4.83 3.94
C THR A 39 -4.49 4.59 3.53
N VAL A 40 -5.27 5.67 3.43
CA VAL A 40 -6.64 5.66 2.91
C VAL A 40 -6.63 6.19 1.48
N LEU A 41 -7.22 5.42 0.56
CA LEU A 41 -7.35 5.78 -0.85
C LEU A 41 -8.83 5.74 -1.24
N GLY A 42 -9.32 6.76 -1.95
CA GLY A 42 -10.62 6.71 -2.60
C GLY A 42 -10.51 6.11 -4.01
N GLY A 43 -11.54 5.39 -4.47
CA GLY A 43 -11.53 4.81 -5.80
C GLY A 43 -12.84 4.17 -6.24
N THR A 44 -12.76 3.38 -7.30
CA THR A 44 -13.84 2.52 -7.79
C THR A 44 -13.44 1.08 -7.51
N GLY A 45 -14.25 0.36 -6.73
CA GLY A 45 -14.10 -1.08 -6.54
C GLY A 45 -14.80 -1.82 -7.66
N ILE A 46 -14.23 -2.94 -8.11
CA ILE A 46 -14.89 -3.87 -9.03
C ILE A 46 -14.89 -5.24 -8.35
N TRP A 47 -16.04 -5.88 -8.26
CA TRP A 47 -16.18 -7.20 -7.63
C TRP A 47 -17.19 -8.05 -8.38
N ARG A 48 -17.24 -9.33 -8.04
CA ARG A 48 -18.25 -10.25 -8.54
C ARG A 48 -19.36 -10.44 -7.53
N GLU A 49 -20.58 -10.64 -8.04
CA GLU A 49 -21.75 -10.96 -7.22
C GLU A 49 -21.58 -12.26 -6.40
N ASP A 50 -20.81 -13.23 -6.91
CA ASP A 50 -20.49 -14.49 -6.21
C ASP A 50 -19.25 -14.39 -5.30
N GLY A 51 -18.63 -13.22 -5.21
CA GLY A 51 -17.38 -12.98 -4.51
C GLY A 51 -16.14 -13.49 -5.27
N ASN A 52 -15.01 -13.60 -4.55
CA ASN A 52 -13.77 -14.13 -5.13
C ASN A 52 -13.69 -15.67 -5.00
N GLY A 53 -14.75 -16.36 -5.46
CA GLY A 53 -14.83 -17.82 -5.49
C GLY A 53 -13.74 -18.50 -6.33
N GLN A 54 -13.74 -19.84 -6.39
CA GLN A 54 -12.83 -20.59 -7.27
C GLN A 54 -13.38 -20.71 -8.72
N PRO A 55 -12.53 -20.93 -9.73
CA PRO A 55 -12.97 -21.10 -11.11
C PRO A 55 -13.95 -22.28 -11.28
N PRO A 56 -14.83 -22.27 -12.30
CA PRO A 56 -14.96 -21.24 -13.33
C PRO A 56 -15.68 -19.98 -12.84
N TYR A 57 -15.18 -18.82 -13.26
CA TYR A 57 -15.73 -17.51 -12.87
C TYR A 57 -16.86 -17.10 -13.81
N THR A 58 -18.10 -17.27 -13.36
CA THR A 58 -19.28 -17.05 -14.23
C THR A 58 -20.23 -15.97 -13.73
N ALA A 59 -20.05 -15.42 -12.52
CA ALA A 59 -20.90 -14.37 -12.01
C ALA A 59 -20.65 -13.01 -12.67
N ALA A 60 -21.65 -12.14 -12.58
CA ALA A 60 -21.57 -10.76 -13.08
C ALA A 60 -20.53 -9.95 -12.29
N MET A 61 -19.96 -8.96 -12.97
CA MET A 61 -19.05 -7.97 -12.38
C MET A 61 -19.83 -6.69 -12.11
N ASP A 62 -19.74 -6.17 -10.89
CA ASP A 62 -20.27 -4.88 -10.49
C ASP A 62 -19.14 -3.88 -10.23
N SER A 63 -19.47 -2.61 -10.36
CA SER A 63 -18.56 -1.50 -10.15
C SER A 63 -19.26 -0.40 -9.36
N GLU A 64 -18.76 -0.09 -8.16
CA GLU A 64 -19.24 1.06 -7.37
C GLU A 64 -18.06 1.84 -6.77
N GLN A 65 -18.35 2.98 -6.15
CA GLN A 65 -17.34 3.68 -5.37
C GLN A 65 -16.91 2.84 -4.18
N ALA A 66 -15.59 2.80 -3.94
CA ALA A 66 -15.00 2.08 -2.84
C ALA A 66 -13.99 2.96 -2.12
N THR A 67 -13.95 2.81 -0.81
CA THR A 67 -12.83 3.28 0.01
C THR A 67 -11.88 2.12 0.23
N VAL A 68 -10.59 2.38 0.01
CA VAL A 68 -9.53 1.39 0.13
C VAL A 68 -8.61 1.76 1.28
N LEU A 69 -8.47 0.86 2.25
CA LEU A 69 -7.47 0.95 3.31
C LEU A 69 -6.29 0.07 2.91
N THR A 70 -5.08 0.62 2.89
CA THR A 70 -3.86 -0.13 2.59
C THR A 70 -2.81 0.06 3.66
N PHE A 71 -2.20 -1.05 4.09
CA PHE A 71 -1.10 -1.04 5.02
C PHE A 71 -0.12 -2.16 4.70
N VAL A 72 1.08 -2.08 5.28
CA VAL A 72 2.16 -3.05 5.08
C VAL A 72 2.55 -3.61 6.43
N VAL A 73 2.58 -4.93 6.55
CA VAL A 73 2.97 -5.65 7.77
C VAL A 73 4.12 -6.60 7.50
N SER A 74 4.99 -6.77 8.50
CA SER A 74 5.99 -7.85 8.49
C SER A 74 5.27 -9.19 8.57
N PRO A 75 5.68 -10.25 7.83
CA PRO A 75 5.04 -11.56 7.91
C PRO A 75 5.14 -12.19 9.30
N GLN A 76 6.13 -11.76 10.11
CA GLN A 76 6.33 -12.23 11.48
C GLN A 76 5.39 -11.54 12.48
N GLU A 77 4.89 -10.36 12.12
CA GLU A 77 4.00 -9.54 12.93
C GLU A 77 2.59 -9.48 12.32
N ASP A 78 2.32 -10.28 11.28
CA ASP A 78 1.05 -10.35 10.59
C ASP A 78 0.03 -11.02 11.54
N PRO A 79 -0.94 -10.27 12.09
CA PRO A 79 -1.98 -10.85 12.95
C PRO A 79 -2.90 -11.81 12.16
N GLY A 80 -2.78 -11.84 10.84
CA GLY A 80 -3.56 -12.64 9.94
C GLY A 80 -4.82 -11.92 9.47
N ILE A 81 -5.33 -12.37 8.33
CA ILE A 81 -6.48 -11.74 7.66
C ILE A 81 -7.76 -11.77 8.52
N GLU A 82 -7.91 -12.76 9.41
CA GLU A 82 -9.11 -12.90 10.24
C GLU A 82 -9.17 -11.84 11.35
N GLU A 83 -8.04 -11.52 11.98
CA GLU A 83 -8.01 -10.46 13.00
C GLU A 83 -8.39 -9.10 12.40
N PHE A 84 -7.85 -8.78 11.24
CA PHE A 84 -8.22 -7.55 10.53
C PHE A 84 -9.69 -7.53 10.09
N LYS A 85 -10.26 -8.67 9.67
CA LYS A 85 -11.71 -8.77 9.38
C LYS A 85 -12.54 -8.46 10.63
N ASP A 86 -12.12 -8.94 11.79
CA ASP A 86 -12.82 -8.69 13.04
C ASP A 86 -12.75 -7.21 13.46
N LEU A 87 -11.62 -6.53 13.23
CA LEU A 87 -11.51 -5.09 13.45
C LEU A 87 -12.43 -4.28 12.53
N ILE A 88 -12.53 -4.67 11.25
CA ILE A 88 -13.48 -4.05 10.30
C ILE A 88 -14.93 -4.24 10.76
N ARG A 89 -15.30 -5.44 11.22
CA ARG A 89 -16.64 -5.73 11.76
C ARG A 89 -16.92 -4.96 13.05
N LEU A 90 -15.91 -4.79 13.91
CA LEU A 90 -16.02 -4.00 15.11
C LEU A 90 -16.30 -2.53 14.77
N ALA A 91 -15.51 -1.94 13.85
CA ALA A 91 -15.74 -0.58 13.37
C ALA A 91 -17.16 -0.42 12.78
N GLN A 92 -17.62 -1.38 11.98
CA GLN A 92 -18.97 -1.38 11.42
C GLN A 92 -20.04 -1.38 12.52
N THR A 93 -19.87 -2.22 13.54
CA THR A 93 -20.81 -2.35 14.65
C THR A 93 -20.89 -1.07 15.49
N GLU A 94 -19.74 -0.47 15.81
CA GLU A 94 -19.65 0.74 16.63
C GLU A 94 -20.19 1.97 15.92
N THR A 95 -19.95 2.08 14.61
CA THR A 95 -20.38 3.22 13.78
C THR A 95 -21.77 3.04 13.18
N LYS A 96 -22.31 1.81 13.20
CA LYS A 96 -23.56 1.42 12.54
C LYS A 96 -23.56 1.65 11.03
N ALA A 97 -22.37 1.60 10.42
CA ALA A 97 -22.22 1.79 8.98
C ALA A 97 -22.89 0.66 8.19
N ASP A 98 -23.63 1.04 7.15
CA ASP A 98 -24.25 0.11 6.21
C ASP A 98 -23.25 -0.27 5.10
N ILE A 99 -22.49 -1.33 5.37
CA ILE A 99 -21.46 -1.86 4.47
C ILE A 99 -22.05 -3.03 3.70
N SER A 100 -22.12 -2.91 2.38
CA SER A 100 -22.68 -3.94 1.50
C SER A 100 -21.70 -5.06 1.23
N TRP A 101 -20.40 -4.77 1.16
CA TRP A 101 -19.34 -5.76 0.96
C TRP A 101 -17.97 -5.25 1.43
N VAL A 102 -17.07 -6.20 1.70
CA VAL A 102 -15.66 -5.95 1.98
C VAL A 102 -14.82 -6.96 1.21
N ASN A 103 -13.88 -6.48 0.39
CA ASN A 103 -12.85 -7.29 -0.26
C ASN A 103 -11.52 -7.11 0.47
N ALA A 104 -10.80 -8.20 0.67
CA ALA A 104 -9.50 -8.20 1.33
C ALA A 104 -8.47 -8.89 0.43
N GLU A 105 -7.39 -8.18 0.11
CA GLU A 105 -6.29 -8.68 -0.71
C GLU A 105 -4.99 -8.68 0.11
N ILE A 106 -4.22 -9.75 -0.01
CA ILE A 106 -2.88 -9.86 0.57
C ILE A 106 -1.93 -10.19 -0.56
N GLU A 107 -0.90 -9.37 -0.71
CA GLU A 107 0.15 -9.58 -1.70
C GLU A 107 1.54 -9.44 -1.06
N PRO A 108 2.48 -10.32 -1.41
CA PRO A 108 3.85 -10.19 -0.95
C PRO A 108 4.51 -8.99 -1.65
N VAL A 109 5.21 -8.17 -0.87
CA VAL A 109 5.88 -6.95 -1.35
C VAL A 109 7.29 -6.84 -0.76
N SER A 110 8.13 -6.04 -1.42
CA SER A 110 9.39 -5.56 -0.86
C SER A 110 9.25 -4.07 -0.66
N CYS A 111 9.34 -3.65 0.60
CA CYS A 111 9.18 -2.26 1.02
C CYS A 111 10.39 -1.86 1.86
N ASP A 112 10.90 -0.65 1.65
CA ASP A 112 11.91 -0.04 2.49
C ASP A 112 11.30 1.20 3.15
N HIS A 113 11.33 1.24 4.48
CA HIS A 113 10.85 2.38 5.25
C HIS A 113 12.05 3.04 5.91
N PHE A 114 12.39 4.23 5.43
CA PHE A 114 13.45 5.07 6.01
C PHE A 114 12.87 6.41 6.42
N ARG A 115 13.45 7.01 7.47
CA ARG A 115 13.12 8.39 7.80
C ARG A 115 13.95 9.33 6.94
N ALA A 116 13.31 10.31 6.33
CA ALA A 116 13.97 11.27 5.44
C ALA A 116 15.01 12.16 6.15
N ASP A 117 14.95 12.24 7.49
CA ASP A 117 15.92 12.95 8.33
C ASP A 117 17.10 12.06 8.77
N MET A 118 17.07 10.75 8.50
CA MET A 118 18.20 9.88 8.74
C MET A 118 19.26 10.08 7.64
N PRO A 119 20.54 10.18 8.01
CA PRO A 119 21.61 10.26 7.03
C PRO A 119 21.57 9.01 6.14
N ALA A 120 21.68 9.20 4.82
CA ALA A 120 21.74 8.09 3.88
C ALA A 120 22.89 7.15 4.27
N VAL A 121 22.57 5.95 4.76
CA VAL A 121 23.56 4.94 5.08
C VAL A 121 23.92 4.24 3.78
N GLY A 122 25.16 4.42 3.34
CA GLY A 122 25.68 3.84 2.10
C GLY A 122 26.09 4.93 1.12
N GLN A 123 27.33 5.38 1.25
CA GLN A 123 28.01 6.00 0.12
C GLN A 123 27.94 5.01 -1.05
N ARG A 124 27.32 5.42 -2.16
CA ARG A 124 27.74 4.86 -3.45
C ARG A 124 29.23 5.22 -3.56
N GLU A 125 30.11 4.28 -3.29
CA GLU A 125 31.47 4.33 -3.82
C GLU A 125 31.30 4.44 -5.33
N THR A 126 31.36 5.67 -5.83
CA THR A 126 31.63 5.91 -7.23
C THR A 126 33.04 5.39 -7.40
N ALA A 127 33.17 4.16 -7.88
CA ALA A 127 34.44 3.60 -8.28
C ALA A 127 35.06 4.61 -9.25
N SER A 128 36.03 5.37 -8.73
CA SER A 128 36.90 6.21 -9.52
C SER A 128 37.60 5.28 -10.50
N HIS A 129 37.05 5.20 -11.71
CA HIS A 129 37.76 4.66 -12.86
C HIS A 129 38.99 5.52 -13.05
N SER A 130 40.08 5.08 -12.41
CA SER A 130 41.44 5.46 -12.74
C SER A 130 41.73 4.82 -14.09
N GLY A 131 41.15 5.38 -15.15
CA GLY A 131 41.49 5.05 -16.52
C GLY A 131 42.71 5.86 -16.90
N ASP A 132 43.86 5.19 -16.96
CA ASP A 132 45.05 5.64 -17.68
C ASP A 132 44.63 6.00 -19.12
N GLY A 133 44.42 7.29 -19.35
CA GLY A 133 44.04 7.86 -20.64
C GLY A 133 45.09 8.87 -21.07
N HIS A 134 46.21 8.36 -21.60
CA HIS A 134 47.17 9.16 -22.33
C HIS A 134 46.51 9.74 -23.59
N VAL A 135 46.32 11.07 -23.66
CA VAL A 135 46.01 11.79 -24.89
C VAL A 135 46.92 13.02 -24.96
N SER A 136 47.90 12.93 -25.85
CA SER A 136 48.64 14.09 -26.37
C SER A 136 47.72 14.85 -27.34
N GLY A 137 47.72 16.18 -27.31
CA GLY A 137 47.02 16.98 -28.33
C GLY A 137 46.90 18.45 -27.96
N ASP A 138 47.80 19.26 -28.52
CA ASP A 138 47.77 20.72 -28.53
C ASP A 138 46.42 21.26 -29.03
N GLY A 139 45.86 22.25 -28.31
CA GLY A 139 44.60 22.88 -28.66
C GLY A 139 44.35 24.13 -27.84
N GLU A 140 44.99 25.21 -28.27
CA GLU A 140 44.80 26.59 -27.82
C GLU A 140 43.31 27.00 -27.76
N LEU A 141 42.84 27.45 -26.58
CA LEU A 141 41.49 28.00 -26.38
C LEU A 141 41.60 29.51 -26.17
N THR A 142 41.40 30.28 -27.25
CA THR A 142 41.25 31.73 -27.21
C THR A 142 39.84 32.08 -26.72
N ILE A 143 39.75 32.81 -25.60
CA ILE A 143 38.49 33.42 -25.12
C ILE A 143 38.36 34.78 -25.82
N ARG A 144 37.22 35.05 -26.46
CA ARG A 144 36.81 36.40 -26.85
C ARG A 144 35.51 36.76 -26.14
N GLU A 145 35.51 37.95 -25.56
CA GLU A 145 34.36 38.65 -24.96
C GLU A 145 33.28 39.00 -25.99
#